data_AF-A0A8S2QIS8-F1
#
_entry.id   AF-A0A8S2QIS8-F1
#
_cell.length_a   1.000
_cell.length_b   1.000
_cell.length_c   1.000
_cell.angle_alpha   90.00
_cell.angle_beta   90.00
_cell.angle_gamma   90.00
#
_symmetry.space_group_name_H-M   'P 1'
#
loop_
_entity.id
_entity.type
_entity.pdbx_description
1 polymer ?
#
loop_
_entity_poly.entity_id
_entity_poly.type
_entity_poly.pdbx_seq_one_letter_code
_entity_poly.pdbx_strand_id
1 'polypeptide(L)'
;MARLLPVKYILRQPCYIYIFLTTSSVLFVMHLKYQQISKEMPGKLGVSYASFQLDLGTGQSIANYFERKSQLMKRSPFKTVLPREFQRASNKTLFLIYAYTKHRQFCRKYNSESFCLSTCPFRNCQFTCDTSLIRRADAIIMFYSHLNYDKLFDLAVYRNPNQLWLLWHDEPYATAPVYNKFLFNWTMSYRLDSEVSVATYGVTHVRNESINQIVFAKWIDENYKNRHNEAVWFVSNCNSQKRLHFYGQLKQHFPISAFGKCINNQTNDSHKCVRGSQCELEKLSTSKFYLAFESTTLRRDYITEKFWRSLSLGAIPIVLGPKRQSYERIAPPNSFIYAQDYSDFITLAKHLNDVATNRQKYEKYHAWKINYETRYLSRDVEPIRFCELCYRLNKNKDRI
;
A
#
# COMPACT_ATOMS: atom_id res chain seq x y z
N MET A 1 5.94 4.40 44.24
CA MET A 1 6.85 3.33 43.72
C MET A 1 6.31 2.83 42.39
N ALA A 2 6.87 3.27 41.27
CA ALA A 2 6.48 2.78 39.95
C ALA A 2 7.08 1.39 39.75
N ARG A 3 6.22 0.35 39.63
CA ARG A 3 6.66 -1.02 39.32
C ARG A 3 7.20 -1.03 37.88
N LEU A 4 8.48 -1.38 37.72
CA LEU A 4 9.07 -1.71 36.42
C LEU A 4 8.35 -2.95 35.86
N LEU A 5 7.72 -2.80 34.70
CA LEU A 5 7.08 -3.91 33.99
C LEU A 5 8.17 -4.81 33.36
N PRO A 6 8.07 -6.14 33.47
CA PRO A 6 9.05 -7.05 32.87
C PRO A 6 8.92 -7.03 31.34
N VAL A 7 9.94 -6.50 30.66
CA VAL A 7 10.08 -6.61 29.20
C VAL A 7 10.41 -8.06 28.86
N LYS A 8 9.47 -8.78 28.24
CA LYS A 8 9.71 -10.20 27.86
C LYS A 8 10.36 -10.37 26.49
N TYR A 9 10.18 -9.42 25.56
CA TYR A 9 10.69 -9.57 24.18
C TYR A 9 11.11 -8.24 23.56
N ILE A 10 12.29 -8.22 22.94
CA ILE A 10 12.79 -7.15 22.09
C ILE A 10 12.97 -7.73 20.69
N LEU A 11 12.12 -7.31 19.75
CA LEU A 11 12.24 -7.70 18.34
C LEU A 11 13.11 -6.67 17.64
N ARG A 12 14.31 -7.08 17.21
CA ARG A 12 15.22 -6.25 16.39
C ARG A 12 15.00 -6.58 14.91
N GLN A 13 14.35 -5.68 14.19
CA GLN A 13 14.44 -5.64 12.73
C GLN A 13 15.49 -4.61 12.30
N PRO A 14 16.06 -4.72 11.08
CA PRO A 14 17.11 -3.81 10.61
C PRO A 14 16.80 -2.31 10.75
N CYS A 15 15.51 -1.95 10.89
CA CYS A 15 15.05 -0.56 10.95
C CYS A 15 13.99 -0.29 12.05
N TYR A 16 13.63 -1.26 12.90
CA TYR A 16 12.61 -1.08 13.96
C TYR A 16 12.91 -1.92 15.20
N ILE A 17 12.64 -1.36 16.38
CA ILE A 17 12.59 -2.10 17.65
C ILE A 17 11.12 -2.19 18.08
N TYR A 18 10.63 -3.41 18.24
CA TYR A 18 9.32 -3.67 18.84
C TYR A 18 9.52 -4.13 20.28
N ILE A 19 8.86 -3.44 21.21
CA ILE A 19 8.82 -3.81 22.63
C ILE A 19 7.38 -4.27 22.92
N PHE A 20 7.25 -5.54 23.27
CA PHE A 20 5.98 -6.14 23.65
C PHE A 20 5.85 -6.13 25.17
N LEU A 21 4.86 -5.39 25.67
CA LEU A 21 4.49 -5.39 27.07
C LEU A 21 3.16 -6.13 27.21
N THR A 22 3.16 -7.23 27.97
CA THR A 22 1.93 -7.96 28.29
C THR A 22 1.46 -7.56 29.67
N THR A 23 0.24 -7.04 29.78
CA THR A 23 -0.58 -7.25 30.99
C THR A 23 -1.61 -8.34 30.70
N SER A 24 -2.12 -8.98 31.74
CA SER A 24 -2.79 -10.29 31.75
C SER A 24 -3.95 -10.52 30.77
N SER A 25 -4.35 -9.56 29.95
CA SER A 25 -5.43 -9.72 28.96
C SER A 25 -5.31 -8.82 27.72
N VAL A 26 -4.23 -8.06 27.52
CA VAL A 26 -4.10 -7.12 26.38
C VAL A 26 -2.66 -7.03 25.89
N LEU A 27 -2.46 -7.18 24.57
CA LEU A 27 -1.17 -6.96 23.91
C LEU A 27 -0.98 -5.45 23.66
N PHE A 28 -0.08 -4.79 24.40
CA PHE A 28 0.30 -3.41 24.11
C PHE A 28 1.52 -3.38 23.19
N VAL A 29 1.39 -2.74 22.04
CA VAL A 29 2.51 -2.42 21.13
C VAL A 29 2.94 -0.97 21.41
N MET A 30 4.03 -0.78 22.14
CA MET A 30 4.67 0.55 22.24
C MET A 30 5.71 0.72 21.13
N HIS A 31 5.66 1.87 20.46
CA HIS A 31 6.65 2.29 19.46
C HIS A 31 7.69 3.17 20.15
N LEU A 32 8.91 2.66 20.35
CA LEU A 32 10.03 3.45 20.86
C LEU A 32 11.07 3.65 19.76
N LYS A 33 11.42 4.92 19.51
CA LYS A 33 12.50 5.34 18.61
C LYS A 33 13.86 5.06 19.26
N TYR A 34 14.86 4.76 18.44
CA TYR A 34 16.23 4.36 18.80
C TYR A 34 17.07 5.48 19.47
N GLN A 35 16.64 6.09 20.58
CA GLN A 35 17.50 7.07 21.26
C GLN A 35 17.65 6.93 22.77
N GLN A 36 17.31 5.79 23.39
CA GLN A 36 17.48 5.70 24.85
C GLN A 36 17.69 4.32 25.48
N ILE A 37 18.29 3.34 24.78
CA ILE A 37 18.63 2.06 25.42
C ILE A 37 20.04 1.63 25.03
N SER A 38 21.03 2.26 25.66
CA SER A 38 22.39 1.71 25.77
C SER A 38 22.89 1.92 27.20
N LYS A 39 22.48 1.02 28.10
CA LYS A 39 23.25 0.57 29.28
C LYS A 39 22.37 -0.44 30.04
N GLU A 40 23.00 -1.55 30.41
CA GLU A 40 22.53 -2.59 31.34
C GLU A 40 21.55 -3.66 30.81
N MET A 41 22.08 -4.85 30.50
CA MET A 41 21.77 -6.11 31.20
C MET A 41 22.54 -7.29 30.58
N PRO A 42 23.38 -8.01 31.36
CA PRO A 42 23.96 -9.29 30.96
C PRO A 42 23.08 -10.46 31.43
N GLY A 43 22.88 -11.49 30.60
CA GLY A 43 22.22 -12.71 31.06
C GLY A 43 21.74 -13.63 29.94
N LYS A 44 22.35 -14.82 29.85
CA LYS A 44 21.98 -15.93 28.96
C LYS A 44 20.56 -16.42 29.25
N LEU A 45 19.72 -16.53 28.22
CA LEU A 45 18.55 -17.41 28.19
C LEU A 45 18.32 -17.84 26.73
N GLY A 46 18.54 -19.13 26.48
CA GLY A 46 18.34 -19.74 25.19
C GLY A 46 16.85 -19.94 24.92
N VAL A 47 16.35 -19.31 23.85
CA VAL A 47 15.07 -19.63 23.23
C VAL A 47 15.23 -19.42 21.72
N SER A 48 14.91 -20.46 20.95
CA SER A 48 14.89 -20.43 19.48
C SER A 48 13.73 -19.56 18.99
N TYR A 49 14.05 -18.52 18.22
CA TYR A 49 13.07 -17.71 17.48
C TYR A 49 13.51 -17.59 16.03
N ALA A 50 12.62 -17.96 15.11
CA ALA A 50 12.75 -17.71 13.68
C ALA A 50 12.84 -16.19 13.47
N SER A 51 14.00 -15.73 13.01
CA SER A 51 14.22 -14.37 12.57
C SER A 51 13.33 -14.07 11.36
N PHE A 52 12.29 -13.24 11.52
CA PHE A 52 11.59 -12.67 10.37
C PHE A 52 12.48 -11.60 9.74
N GLN A 53 13.39 -12.04 8.87
CA GLN A 53 14.00 -11.18 7.87
C GLN A 53 12.90 -10.70 6.92
N LEU A 54 12.86 -9.38 6.71
CA LEU A 54 12.25 -8.79 5.51
C LEU A 54 13.04 -9.30 4.31
N ASP A 55 12.68 -10.47 3.80
CA ASP A 55 13.13 -10.89 2.49
C ASP A 55 11.96 -10.64 1.54
N LEU A 56 12.12 -9.65 0.67
CA LEU A 56 11.25 -9.49 -0.49
C LEU A 56 11.55 -10.56 -1.56
N GLY A 57 12.09 -11.70 -1.11
CA GLY A 57 13.30 -12.35 -1.64
C GLY A 57 14.55 -11.46 -1.46
N THR A 58 15.73 -12.05 -1.63
CA THR A 58 17.03 -11.36 -1.63
C THR A 58 16.98 -10.06 -2.44
N GLY A 59 17.87 -9.08 -2.23
CA GLY A 59 17.91 -7.86 -3.07
C GLY A 59 17.89 -8.13 -4.59
N GLN A 60 18.25 -9.33 -5.03
CA GLN A 60 18.10 -9.80 -6.40
C GLN A 60 16.64 -10.01 -6.86
N SER A 61 15.75 -10.46 -5.98
CA SER A 61 14.32 -10.68 -6.26
C SER A 61 13.53 -9.38 -6.50
N ILE A 62 13.79 -8.33 -5.71
CA ILE A 62 13.12 -7.04 -5.87
C ILE A 62 13.62 -6.33 -7.14
N ALA A 63 14.92 -6.47 -7.46
CA ALA A 63 15.48 -6.03 -8.72
C ALA A 63 14.82 -6.76 -9.92
N ASN A 64 14.64 -8.08 -9.83
CA ASN A 64 13.96 -8.86 -10.86
C ASN A 64 12.52 -8.38 -11.09
N TYR A 65 11.81 -8.02 -10.02
CA TYR A 65 10.47 -7.44 -10.13
C TYR A 65 10.49 -6.08 -10.85
N PHE A 66 11.42 -5.19 -10.49
CA PHE A 66 11.59 -3.90 -11.15
C PHE A 66 11.95 -4.04 -12.64
N GLU A 67 12.75 -5.04 -13.02
CA GLU A 67 13.06 -5.35 -14.41
C GLU A 67 11.83 -5.86 -15.18
N ARG A 68 11.07 -6.80 -14.62
CA ARG A 68 9.82 -7.27 -15.24
C ARG A 68 8.85 -6.12 -15.49
N LYS A 69 8.68 -5.23 -14.50
CA LYS A 69 7.85 -4.03 -14.66
C LYS A 69 8.38 -3.12 -15.77
N SER A 70 9.69 -3.02 -15.96
CA SER A 70 10.28 -2.16 -17.00
C SER A 70 9.83 -2.54 -18.41
N GLN A 71 9.46 -3.81 -18.66
CA GLN A 71 8.86 -4.22 -19.92
C GLN A 71 7.44 -3.66 -20.13
N LEU A 72 6.64 -3.55 -19.07
CA LEU A 72 5.31 -2.93 -19.12
C LEU A 72 5.39 -1.45 -19.51
N MET A 73 6.37 -0.74 -18.96
CA MET A 73 6.61 0.68 -19.27
C MET A 73 7.03 0.92 -20.71
N LYS A 74 7.70 -0.04 -21.37
CA LYS A 74 8.08 0.08 -22.78
C LYS A 74 6.88 0.08 -23.72
N ARG A 75 5.82 -0.63 -23.34
CA ARG A 75 4.54 -0.75 -24.09
C ARG A 75 3.50 0.30 -23.67
N SER A 76 3.87 1.19 -22.76
CA SER A 76 2.98 2.18 -22.18
C SER A 76 2.63 3.29 -23.18
N PRO A 77 1.35 3.61 -23.42
CA PRO A 77 1.00 4.84 -24.13
C PRO A 77 1.36 6.10 -23.31
N PHE A 78 1.64 5.99 -22.01
CA PHE A 78 2.17 7.14 -21.25
C PHE A 78 3.60 7.52 -21.70
N LYS A 79 4.31 6.61 -22.39
CA LYS A 79 5.60 6.91 -23.03
C LYS A 79 5.50 8.04 -24.05
N THR A 80 4.35 8.22 -24.71
CA THR A 80 4.15 9.26 -25.72
C THR A 80 3.66 10.59 -25.13
N VAL A 81 3.25 10.62 -23.86
CA VAL A 81 2.68 11.80 -23.21
C VAL A 81 3.74 12.61 -22.43
N LEU A 82 4.86 11.99 -22.07
CA LEU A 82 5.91 12.62 -21.27
C LEU A 82 7.29 12.48 -21.94
N PRO A 83 8.04 13.58 -22.13
CA PRO A 83 9.35 13.53 -22.77
C PRO A 83 10.34 12.74 -21.92
N ARG A 84 11.07 11.84 -22.60
CA ARG A 84 12.05 10.93 -22.00
C ARG A 84 13.48 11.44 -22.01
N GLU A 85 13.74 12.56 -22.69
CA GLU A 85 15.07 13.08 -22.91
C GLU A 85 15.65 13.61 -21.59
N PHE A 86 16.49 12.78 -21.00
CA PHE A 86 17.24 13.11 -19.80
C PHE A 86 18.60 12.43 -19.92
N GLN A 87 19.58 13.16 -20.43
CA GLN A 87 20.95 12.69 -20.51
C GLN A 87 21.63 12.91 -19.16
N ARG A 88 22.05 11.83 -18.50
CA ARG A 88 22.71 11.92 -17.21
C ARG A 88 23.92 11.02 -17.12
N ALA A 89 25.01 11.56 -16.57
CA ALA A 89 26.26 10.85 -16.37
C ALA A 89 26.10 9.66 -15.40
N SER A 90 26.60 8.49 -15.81
CA SER A 90 26.32 7.18 -15.18
C SER A 90 27.09 6.88 -13.89
N ASN A 91 27.86 7.82 -13.34
CA ASN A 91 28.84 7.56 -12.26
C ASN A 91 28.55 8.37 -10.98
N LYS A 92 27.28 8.58 -10.64
CA LYS A 92 26.89 9.26 -9.39
C LYS A 92 27.08 8.37 -8.17
N THR A 93 27.88 8.84 -7.22
CA THR A 93 28.08 8.21 -5.91
C THR A 93 26.88 8.40 -4.97
N LEU A 94 26.08 9.44 -5.18
CA LEU A 94 24.89 9.77 -4.40
C LEU A 94 23.84 10.50 -5.25
N PHE A 95 22.58 10.11 -5.10
CA PHE A 95 21.41 10.81 -5.64
C PHE A 95 20.71 11.59 -4.53
N LEU A 96 20.67 12.92 -4.67
CA LEU A 96 19.92 13.80 -3.77
C LEU A 96 18.49 14.01 -4.28
N ILE A 97 17.49 13.51 -3.56
CA ILE A 97 16.08 13.53 -3.98
C ILE A 97 15.30 14.51 -3.12
N TYR A 98 14.81 15.58 -3.71
CA TYR A 98 14.01 16.59 -3.01
C TYR A 98 12.51 16.30 -3.13
N ALA A 99 11.79 16.29 -2.01
CA ALA A 99 10.34 16.16 -1.99
C ALA A 99 9.67 17.54 -1.93
N TYR A 100 9.10 17.99 -3.06
CA TYR A 100 8.33 19.22 -3.14
C TYR A 100 6.95 19.03 -2.50
N THR A 101 6.77 19.47 -1.26
CA THR A 101 5.51 19.30 -0.53
C THR A 101 5.17 20.53 0.32
N LYS A 102 3.87 20.84 0.41
CA LYS A 102 3.34 21.91 1.28
C LYS A 102 3.17 21.45 2.74
N HIS A 103 3.30 20.15 3.01
CA HIS A 103 3.01 19.57 4.32
C HIS A 103 4.28 19.15 5.06
N ARG A 104 4.60 19.87 6.15
CA ARG A 104 5.75 19.56 7.04
C ARG A 104 5.72 18.12 7.59
N GLN A 105 4.54 17.52 7.73
CA GLN A 105 4.38 16.12 8.17
C GLN A 105 4.99 15.12 7.17
N PHE A 106 4.88 15.40 5.87
CA PHE A 106 5.55 14.59 4.85
C PHE A 106 7.07 14.73 4.99
N CYS A 107 7.58 15.94 5.23
CA CYS A 107 9.01 16.17 5.43
C CYS A 107 9.61 15.45 6.63
N ARG A 108 8.85 15.25 7.72
CA ARG A 108 9.28 14.41 8.84
C ARG A 108 9.55 12.96 8.42
N LYS A 109 8.92 12.46 7.35
CA LYS A 109 9.22 11.15 6.76
C LYS A 109 10.51 11.11 5.95
N TYR A 110 11.14 12.24 5.62
CA TYR A 110 12.35 12.27 4.78
C TYR A 110 13.66 12.55 5.55
N ASN A 111 13.60 12.78 6.86
CA ASN A 111 14.75 13.18 7.68
C ASN A 111 15.55 12.00 8.26
N SER A 112 16.03 11.09 7.39
CA SER A 112 17.23 10.23 7.56
C SER A 112 17.14 8.72 7.87
N GLU A 113 16.01 8.09 8.21
CA GLU A 113 15.97 6.61 8.39
C GLU A 113 14.71 5.91 7.83
N SER A 114 13.73 6.70 7.38
CA SER A 114 12.34 6.25 7.25
C SER A 114 12.03 5.41 6.00
N PHE A 115 12.87 5.45 4.97
CA PHE A 115 12.67 4.64 3.75
C PHE A 115 13.49 3.36 3.73
N CYS A 116 14.30 3.10 4.77
CA CYS A 116 15.02 1.85 5.01
C CYS A 116 15.46 1.16 3.71
N LEU A 117 16.35 1.82 2.93
CA LEU A 117 16.88 1.26 1.68
C LEU A 117 17.82 0.07 1.91
N SER A 118 17.94 -0.44 3.14
CA SER A 118 18.85 -1.52 3.51
C SER A 118 18.57 -2.81 2.72
N THR A 119 17.32 -3.09 2.37
CA THR A 119 16.94 -4.24 1.53
C THR A 119 16.91 -3.90 0.03
N CYS A 120 17.20 -2.65 -0.34
CA CYS A 120 17.20 -2.18 -1.73
C CYS A 120 18.53 -2.56 -2.44
N PRO A 121 18.49 -2.88 -3.75
CA PRO A 121 19.72 -3.13 -4.52
C PRO A 121 20.68 -1.94 -4.56
N PHE A 122 20.12 -0.73 -4.48
CA PHE A 122 20.87 0.52 -4.45
C PHE A 122 20.52 1.32 -3.21
N ARG A 123 21.54 1.82 -2.52
CA ARG A 123 21.42 2.57 -1.25
C ARG A 123 21.91 4.01 -1.34
N ASN A 124 22.42 4.40 -2.49
CA ASN A 124 23.00 5.72 -2.76
C ASN A 124 21.93 6.78 -3.08
N CYS A 125 20.78 6.75 -2.42
CA CYS A 125 19.74 7.77 -2.56
C CYS A 125 19.43 8.40 -1.20
N GLN A 126 19.62 9.71 -1.12
CA GLN A 126 19.31 10.51 0.04
C GLN A 126 18.10 11.37 -0.27
N PHE A 127 17.07 11.27 0.56
CA PHE A 127 15.90 12.11 0.43
C PHE A 127 15.98 13.31 1.35
N THR A 128 15.44 14.44 0.90
CA THR A 128 15.43 15.69 1.66
C THR A 128 14.17 16.50 1.38
N CYS A 129 13.82 17.35 2.34
CA CYS A 129 12.81 18.38 2.21
C CYS A 129 13.41 19.79 2.38
N ASP A 130 14.74 19.89 2.50
CA ASP A 130 15.42 21.17 2.63
C ASP A 130 15.31 21.95 1.32
N THR A 131 14.57 23.06 1.37
CA THR A 131 14.33 23.92 0.20
C THR A 131 15.60 24.54 -0.34
N SER A 132 16.65 24.70 0.48
CA SER A 132 17.95 25.20 0.02
C SER A 132 18.64 24.25 -0.98
N LEU A 133 18.29 22.96 -0.91
CA LEU A 133 18.87 21.91 -1.74
C LEU A 133 18.11 21.69 -3.06
N ILE A 134 16.98 22.37 -3.28
CA ILE A 134 16.14 22.15 -4.46
C ILE A 134 16.90 22.30 -5.78
N ARG A 135 17.82 23.26 -5.91
CA ARG A 135 18.60 23.48 -7.14
C ARG A 135 19.73 22.45 -7.34
N ARG A 136 20.19 21.84 -6.24
CA ARG A 136 21.25 20.80 -6.23
C ARG A 136 20.68 19.39 -6.31
N ALA A 137 19.37 19.24 -6.08
CA ALA A 137 18.70 17.97 -6.12
C ALA A 137 18.81 17.35 -7.52
N ASP A 138 18.99 16.06 -7.52
CA ASP A 138 19.10 15.20 -8.68
C ASP A 138 17.76 14.77 -9.24
N ALA A 139 16.78 14.71 -8.35
CA ALA A 139 15.41 14.42 -8.65
C ALA A 139 14.51 15.26 -7.74
N ILE A 140 13.40 15.76 -8.27
CA ILE A 140 12.35 16.41 -7.51
C ILE A 140 11.08 15.60 -7.63
N ILE A 141 10.54 15.18 -6.48
CA ILE A 141 9.22 14.56 -6.39
C ILE A 141 8.19 15.64 -6.13
N MET A 142 7.28 15.85 -7.06
CA MET A 142 6.25 16.88 -6.98
C MET A 142 4.87 16.26 -6.81
N PHE A 143 4.27 16.45 -5.63
CA PHE A 143 2.91 15.99 -5.36
C PHE A 143 1.90 16.85 -6.13
N TYR A 144 1.08 16.22 -6.98
CA TYR A 144 0.08 16.89 -7.81
C TYR A 144 -0.82 17.85 -6.99
N SER A 145 -1.34 17.39 -5.85
CA SER A 145 -2.20 18.20 -4.96
C SER A 145 -1.50 19.39 -4.33
N HIS A 146 -0.16 19.42 -4.32
CA HIS A 146 0.62 20.50 -3.73
C HIS A 146 1.15 21.47 -4.77
N LEU A 147 1.02 21.17 -6.06
CA LEU A 147 1.43 22.07 -7.11
C LEU A 147 0.62 23.37 -7.06
N ASN A 148 1.30 24.47 -7.35
CA ASN A 148 0.72 25.77 -7.64
C ASN A 148 1.39 26.23 -8.94
N TYR A 149 0.59 26.71 -9.88
CA TYR A 149 1.07 27.01 -11.23
C TYR A 149 2.19 28.06 -11.23
N ASP A 150 2.02 29.16 -10.50
CA ASP A 150 2.99 30.26 -10.45
C ASP A 150 4.33 29.79 -9.87
N LYS A 151 4.29 29.08 -8.74
CA LYS A 151 5.50 28.51 -8.13
C LYS A 151 6.19 27.49 -9.02
N LEU A 152 5.42 26.72 -9.78
CA LEU A 152 5.98 25.72 -10.70
C LEU A 152 6.61 26.40 -11.92
N PHE A 153 6.04 27.51 -12.39
CA PHE A 153 6.62 28.36 -13.42
C PHE A 153 7.97 28.92 -12.97
N ASP A 154 8.06 29.49 -11.77
CA ASP A 154 9.33 29.99 -11.22
C ASP A 154 10.42 28.91 -11.17
N LEU A 155 10.04 27.69 -10.75
CA LEU A 155 10.96 26.55 -10.75
C LEU A 155 11.35 26.10 -12.16
N ALA A 156 10.44 26.21 -13.13
CA ALA A 156 10.66 25.77 -14.50
C ALA A 156 11.59 26.72 -15.28
N VAL A 157 11.49 28.04 -15.02
CA VAL A 157 12.37 29.05 -15.63
C VAL A 157 13.84 28.77 -15.34
N TYR A 158 14.16 28.32 -14.13
CA TYR A 158 15.52 28.00 -13.71
C TYR A 158 15.76 26.48 -13.57
N ARG A 159 14.99 25.67 -14.31
CA ARG A 159 15.10 24.22 -14.26
C ARG A 159 16.50 23.79 -14.71
N ASN A 160 17.19 23.07 -13.84
CA ASN A 160 18.44 22.42 -14.21
C ASN A 160 18.13 21.26 -15.18
N PRO A 161 18.73 21.22 -16.39
CA PRO A 161 18.49 20.15 -17.37
C PRO A 161 18.90 18.78 -16.84
N ASN A 162 19.84 18.73 -15.90
CA ASN A 162 20.31 17.50 -15.25
C ASN A 162 19.46 17.09 -14.03
N GLN A 163 18.35 17.78 -13.77
CA GLN A 163 17.43 17.46 -12.68
C GLN A 163 16.19 16.74 -13.19
N LEU A 164 15.93 15.56 -12.63
CA LEU A 164 14.77 14.76 -12.97
C LEU A 164 13.52 15.27 -12.25
N TRP A 165 12.46 15.63 -12.98
CA TRP A 165 11.19 16.02 -12.37
C TRP A 165 10.19 14.86 -12.40
N LEU A 166 9.70 14.46 -11.23
CA LEU A 166 8.71 13.41 -11.06
C LEU A 166 7.37 13.98 -10.65
N LEU A 167 6.32 13.70 -11.42
CA LEU A 167 4.95 14.00 -11.00
C LEU A 167 4.41 12.84 -10.16
N TRP A 168 4.15 13.09 -8.87
CA TRP A 168 3.49 12.15 -7.98
C TRP A 168 1.99 12.40 -7.96
N HIS A 169 1.22 11.40 -8.39
CA HIS A 169 -0.23 11.39 -8.28
C HIS A 169 -0.81 10.00 -8.00
N ASP A 170 -1.41 9.78 -6.82
CA ASP A 170 -2.01 8.47 -6.47
C ASP A 170 -3.51 8.37 -6.68
N GLU A 171 -4.18 9.48 -6.96
CA GLU A 171 -5.63 9.50 -7.20
C GLU A 171 -5.96 9.47 -8.70
N PRO A 172 -7.21 9.28 -9.12
CA PRO A 172 -7.57 9.26 -10.53
C PRO A 172 -8.00 10.63 -11.06
N TYR A 173 -7.29 11.71 -10.71
CA TYR A 173 -7.64 13.05 -11.19
C TYR A 173 -7.33 13.20 -12.69
N ALA A 174 -8.10 14.04 -13.36
CA ALA A 174 -7.62 14.62 -14.61
C ALA A 174 -6.45 15.53 -14.24
N THR A 175 -5.23 15.18 -14.67
CA THR A 175 -4.11 16.13 -14.59
C THR A 175 -4.50 17.35 -15.38
N ALA A 176 -4.55 18.52 -14.73
CA ALA A 176 -4.89 19.75 -15.44
C ALA A 176 -3.93 19.91 -16.64
N PRO A 177 -4.44 20.17 -17.87
CA PRO A 177 -3.62 20.23 -19.08
C PRO A 177 -2.41 21.16 -18.96
N VAL A 178 -2.56 22.19 -18.12
CA VAL A 178 -1.49 23.13 -17.78
C VAL A 178 -0.22 22.46 -17.25
N TYR A 179 -0.34 21.33 -16.56
CA TYR A 179 0.83 20.64 -16.02
C TYR A 179 1.67 19.93 -17.08
N ASN A 180 1.10 19.64 -18.25
CA ASN A 180 1.85 19.08 -19.37
C ASN A 180 2.91 20.07 -19.89
N LYS A 181 2.70 21.38 -19.68
CA LYS A 181 3.67 22.43 -20.09
C LYS A 181 4.99 22.36 -19.33
N PHE A 182 5.02 21.74 -18.15
CA PHE A 182 6.23 21.65 -17.32
C PHE A 182 7.10 20.42 -17.64
N LEU A 183 6.69 19.59 -18.61
CA LEU A 183 7.50 18.50 -19.16
C LEU A 183 8.15 17.64 -18.06
N PHE A 184 7.32 17.10 -17.16
CA PHE A 184 7.76 16.13 -16.16
C PHE A 184 8.43 14.95 -16.86
N ASN A 185 9.59 14.52 -16.35
CA ASN A 185 10.31 13.40 -16.95
C ASN A 185 9.63 12.07 -16.59
N TRP A 186 9.33 11.86 -15.31
CA TRP A 186 8.82 10.60 -14.78
C TRP A 186 7.49 10.80 -14.05
N THR A 187 6.75 9.71 -13.91
CA THR A 187 5.55 9.65 -13.07
C THR A 187 5.70 8.69 -11.92
N MET A 188 5.14 9.07 -10.78
CA MET A 188 4.98 8.22 -9.61
C MET A 188 3.48 8.08 -9.29
N SER A 189 2.87 6.93 -9.60
CA SER A 189 1.41 6.73 -9.43
C SER A 189 1.02 5.28 -9.21
N TYR A 190 -0.28 4.98 -9.11
CA TYR A 190 -0.82 3.61 -9.02
C TYR A 190 -0.71 2.83 -10.34
N ARG A 191 -0.52 3.50 -11.47
CA ARG A 191 -0.48 2.81 -12.76
C ARG A 191 0.80 2.00 -12.89
N LEU A 192 0.65 0.73 -13.24
CA LEU A 192 1.79 -0.20 -13.37
C LEU A 192 2.76 0.15 -14.50
N ASP A 193 2.37 1.07 -15.38
CA ASP A 193 3.18 1.56 -16.50
C ASP A 193 3.82 2.93 -16.25
N SER A 194 3.68 3.50 -15.04
CA SER A 194 4.45 4.66 -14.57
C SER A 194 5.87 4.27 -14.20
N GLU A 195 6.80 5.23 -14.23
CA GLU A 195 8.17 4.99 -13.77
C GLU A 195 8.19 4.44 -12.34
N VAL A 196 7.46 5.03 -11.39
CA VAL A 196 7.41 4.52 -10.02
C VAL A 196 5.97 4.17 -9.64
N SER A 197 5.70 2.92 -9.29
CA SER A 197 4.34 2.46 -9.01
C SER A 197 4.24 1.21 -8.13
N VAL A 198 5.38 0.60 -7.80
CA VAL A 198 5.36 -0.62 -7.01
C VAL A 198 4.93 -0.27 -5.59
N ALA A 199 4.05 -1.11 -5.04
CA ALA A 199 3.53 -0.95 -3.69
C ALA A 199 2.87 0.43 -3.43
N THR A 200 2.24 1.05 -4.42
CA THR A 200 1.56 2.35 -4.24
C THR A 200 0.50 2.32 -3.12
N TYR A 201 -0.30 1.24 -3.06
CA TYR A 201 -1.33 1.06 -2.04
C TYR A 201 -1.22 -0.24 -1.24
N GLY A 202 -0.43 -1.18 -1.75
CA GLY A 202 -0.21 -2.48 -1.16
C GLY A 202 0.54 -3.39 -2.10
N VAL A 203 0.98 -4.52 -1.57
CA VAL A 203 1.84 -5.47 -2.27
C VAL A 203 1.62 -6.88 -1.73
N THR A 204 1.75 -7.84 -2.63
CA THR A 204 1.78 -9.27 -2.31
C THR A 204 3.22 -9.74 -2.31
N HIS A 205 3.62 -10.46 -1.26
CA HIS A 205 4.92 -11.12 -1.16
C HIS A 205 4.74 -12.62 -1.09
N VAL A 206 5.67 -13.35 -1.72
CA VAL A 206 5.86 -14.77 -1.45
C VAL A 206 6.55 -14.87 -0.09
N ARG A 207 6.06 -15.76 0.77
CA ARG A 207 6.71 -16.03 2.05
C ARG A 207 7.98 -16.84 1.83
N ASN A 208 9.02 -16.59 2.62
CA ASN A 208 10.20 -17.44 2.65
C ASN A 208 9.86 -18.86 3.12
N GLU A 209 8.99 -18.94 4.12
CA GLU A 209 8.50 -20.19 4.69
C GLU A 209 6.99 -20.22 4.60
N SER A 210 6.46 -21.33 4.09
CA SER A 210 5.02 -21.56 4.01
C SER A 210 4.43 -21.70 5.42
N ILE A 211 3.22 -21.16 5.63
CA ILE A 211 2.50 -21.42 6.88
C ILE A 211 2.20 -22.91 6.99
N ASN A 212 2.46 -23.48 8.16
CA ASN A 212 2.12 -24.87 8.46
C ASN A 212 0.61 -25.14 8.24
N GLN A 213 0.28 -26.25 7.57
CA GLN A 213 -1.09 -26.64 7.24
C GLN A 213 -2.02 -26.72 8.46
N ILE A 214 -1.53 -27.19 9.61
CA ILE A 214 -2.32 -27.29 10.85
C ILE A 214 -2.65 -25.89 11.39
N VAL A 215 -1.67 -24.98 11.36
CA VAL A 215 -1.87 -23.58 11.77
C VAL A 215 -2.87 -22.89 10.85
N PHE A 216 -2.76 -23.13 9.53
CA PHE A 216 -3.70 -22.60 8.55
C PHE A 216 -5.12 -23.16 8.76
N ALA A 217 -5.27 -24.48 8.91
CA ALA A 217 -6.56 -25.13 9.13
C ALA A 217 -7.25 -24.60 10.40
N LYS A 218 -6.50 -24.43 11.50
CA LYS A 218 -7.01 -23.83 12.74
C LYS A 218 -7.47 -22.39 12.52
N TRP A 219 -6.68 -21.57 11.81
CA TRP A 219 -7.08 -20.21 11.46
C TRP A 219 -8.37 -20.19 10.64
N ILE A 220 -8.53 -21.10 9.69
CA ILE A 220 -9.75 -21.25 8.88
C ILE A 220 -10.94 -21.61 9.77
N ASP A 221 -10.82 -22.59 10.66
CA ASP A 221 -11.90 -23.02 11.54
C ASP A 221 -12.38 -21.88 12.45
N GLU A 222 -11.44 -21.17 13.07
CA GLU A 222 -11.74 -20.04 13.96
C GLU A 222 -12.43 -18.90 13.19
N ASN A 223 -11.88 -18.50 12.04
CA ASN A 223 -12.42 -17.37 11.28
C ASN A 223 -13.73 -17.72 10.58
N TYR A 224 -13.90 -18.96 10.09
CA TYR A 224 -15.14 -19.40 9.46
C TYR A 224 -16.31 -19.44 10.45
N LYS A 225 -16.08 -19.89 11.69
CA LYS A 225 -17.09 -19.99 12.75
C LYS A 225 -17.43 -18.63 13.37
N ASN A 226 -16.42 -17.80 13.62
CA ASN A 226 -16.60 -16.59 14.43
C ASN A 226 -16.91 -15.34 13.61
N ARG A 227 -16.66 -15.33 12.30
CA ARG A 227 -16.97 -14.15 11.46
C ARG A 227 -18.42 -14.14 11.01
N HIS A 228 -19.01 -12.96 11.02
CA HIS A 228 -20.36 -12.70 10.53
C HIS A 228 -20.47 -12.97 9.03
N ASN A 229 -21.58 -13.59 8.63
CA ASN A 229 -21.96 -13.85 7.24
C ASN A 229 -22.51 -12.58 6.57
N GLU A 230 -21.74 -11.50 6.61
CA GLU A 230 -22.09 -10.20 6.03
C GLU A 230 -20.89 -9.60 5.29
N ALA A 231 -21.17 -8.56 4.51
CA ALA A 231 -20.14 -7.64 4.04
C ALA A 231 -20.18 -6.34 4.85
N VAL A 232 -19.01 -5.73 5.06
CA VAL A 232 -18.93 -4.37 5.61
C VAL A 232 -18.45 -3.39 4.55
N TRP A 233 -18.93 -2.15 4.63
CA TRP A 233 -18.55 -1.10 3.69
C TRP A 233 -18.33 0.24 4.39
N PHE A 234 -17.19 0.87 4.12
CA PHE A 234 -16.86 2.21 4.62
C PHE A 234 -16.71 3.17 3.45
N VAL A 235 -17.59 4.16 3.37
CA VAL A 235 -17.68 5.08 2.23
C VAL A 235 -17.91 6.53 2.67
N SER A 236 -17.04 7.42 2.20
CA SER A 236 -17.13 8.85 2.48
C SER A 236 -17.10 9.75 1.25
N ASN A 237 -16.76 9.18 0.07
CA ASN A 237 -16.78 9.89 -1.20
C ASN A 237 -18.03 9.48 -1.99
N CYS A 238 -19.02 10.36 -2.01
CA CYS A 238 -20.34 10.09 -2.55
C CYS A 238 -20.47 10.40 -4.04
N ASN A 239 -19.39 10.85 -4.69
CA ASN A 239 -19.41 11.32 -6.08
C ASN A 239 -19.53 10.19 -7.11
N SER A 240 -19.45 8.93 -6.69
CA SER A 240 -19.49 7.80 -7.62
C SER A 240 -20.81 7.06 -7.50
N GLN A 241 -21.72 7.41 -8.40
CA GLN A 241 -23.05 6.82 -8.47
C GLN A 241 -22.99 5.29 -8.69
N LYS A 242 -22.00 4.80 -9.44
CA LYS A 242 -21.87 3.37 -9.75
C LYS A 242 -21.72 2.51 -8.49
N ARG A 243 -20.84 2.88 -7.54
CA ARG A 243 -20.65 2.12 -6.30
C ARG A 243 -21.82 2.26 -5.33
N LEU A 244 -22.47 3.43 -5.27
CA LEU A 244 -23.69 3.63 -4.47
C LEU A 244 -24.87 2.80 -5.01
N HIS A 245 -25.07 2.80 -6.33
CA HIS A 245 -26.06 1.97 -7.00
C HIS A 245 -25.79 0.48 -6.77
N PHE A 246 -24.55 0.02 -6.98
CA PHE A 246 -24.18 -1.38 -6.78
C PHE A 246 -24.45 -1.84 -5.34
N TYR A 247 -24.06 -1.03 -4.35
CA TYR A 247 -24.41 -1.27 -2.95
C TYR A 247 -25.93 -1.33 -2.73
N GLY A 248 -26.67 -0.35 -3.26
CA GLY A 248 -28.12 -0.24 -3.10
C GLY A 248 -28.89 -1.44 -3.67
N GLN A 249 -28.37 -2.06 -4.73
CA GLN A 249 -28.92 -3.28 -5.31
C GLN A 249 -28.51 -4.53 -4.53
N LEU A 250 -27.21 -4.69 -4.24
CA LEU A 250 -26.71 -5.88 -3.56
C LEU A 250 -27.26 -6.02 -2.13
N LYS A 251 -27.47 -4.90 -1.40
CA LYS A 251 -27.99 -4.93 -0.02
C LYS A 251 -29.41 -5.49 0.08
N GLN A 252 -30.15 -5.56 -1.03
CA GLN A 252 -31.49 -6.17 -1.06
C GLN A 252 -31.42 -7.70 -1.02
N HIS A 253 -30.26 -8.28 -1.33
CA HIS A 253 -30.09 -9.73 -1.49
C HIS A 253 -29.03 -10.33 -0.56
N PHE A 254 -28.17 -9.51 0.03
CA PHE A 254 -27.11 -9.96 0.93
C PHE A 254 -26.92 -8.98 2.11
N PRO A 255 -26.66 -9.45 3.34
CA PRO A 255 -26.44 -8.57 4.49
C PRO A 255 -25.21 -7.67 4.30
N ILE A 256 -25.41 -6.35 4.40
CA ILE A 256 -24.32 -5.37 4.29
C ILE A 256 -24.44 -4.32 5.40
N SER A 257 -23.43 -4.26 6.26
CA SER A 257 -23.25 -3.19 7.25
C SER A 257 -22.42 -2.04 6.65
N ALA A 258 -23.05 -0.89 6.40
CA ALA A 258 -22.41 0.26 5.74
C ALA A 258 -22.24 1.47 6.68
N PHE A 259 -21.11 2.16 6.55
CA PHE A 259 -20.68 3.26 7.42
C PHE A 259 -20.10 4.43 6.61
N GLY A 260 -20.16 5.63 7.20
CA GLY A 260 -19.55 6.85 6.65
C GLY A 260 -20.53 7.81 5.97
N LYS A 261 -20.00 8.94 5.49
CA LYS A 261 -20.77 10.14 5.08
C LYS A 261 -21.80 9.91 3.98
N CYS A 262 -21.68 8.84 3.18
CA CYS A 262 -22.61 8.58 2.09
C CYS A 262 -23.82 7.73 2.50
N ILE A 263 -23.85 7.28 3.74
CA ILE A 263 -24.96 6.49 4.29
C ILE A 263 -25.85 7.45 5.06
N ASN A 264 -26.78 8.10 4.36
CA ASN A 264 -27.78 8.99 4.95
C ASN A 264 -28.82 8.17 5.72
N ASN A 265 -28.90 8.37 7.03
CA ASN A 265 -29.97 7.94 7.95
C ASN A 265 -30.37 6.46 7.91
N GLN A 266 -29.96 5.72 8.94
CA GLN A 266 -30.81 4.64 9.50
C GLN A 266 -30.42 4.19 10.92
N THR A 267 -29.22 4.51 11.43
CA THR A 267 -28.89 4.32 12.85
C THR A 267 -27.86 5.35 13.34
N ASN A 268 -27.95 5.73 14.61
CA ASN A 268 -26.98 6.59 15.32
C ASN A 268 -25.54 6.00 15.34
N ASP A 269 -25.34 4.75 14.90
CA ASP A 269 -24.04 4.06 14.87
C ASP A 269 -23.23 4.32 13.60
N SER A 270 -23.88 4.76 12.50
CA SER A 270 -23.23 5.07 11.22
C SER A 270 -22.13 6.15 11.31
N HIS A 271 -22.22 7.02 12.32
CA HIS A 271 -21.27 8.11 12.61
C HIS A 271 -20.27 7.77 13.73
N LYS A 272 -20.52 6.72 14.53
CA LYS A 272 -19.61 6.29 15.60
C LYS A 272 -18.43 5.49 15.07
N CYS A 273 -18.66 4.69 14.02
CA CYS A 273 -17.63 3.89 13.38
C CYS A 273 -17.00 4.66 12.20
N VAL A 274 -15.94 5.42 12.46
CA VAL A 274 -15.28 6.23 11.44
C VAL A 274 -14.12 5.50 10.77
N ARG A 275 -13.78 5.91 9.55
CA ARG A 275 -12.62 5.38 8.83
C ARG A 275 -11.33 5.70 9.59
N GLY A 276 -10.43 4.72 9.69
CA GLY A 276 -9.19 4.73 10.45
C GLY A 276 -9.34 4.40 11.93
N SER A 277 -10.56 4.18 12.43
CA SER A 277 -10.80 3.88 13.84
C SER A 277 -10.63 2.40 14.18
N GLN A 278 -10.52 2.13 15.50
CA GLN A 278 -10.54 0.78 16.05
C GLN A 278 -11.84 0.03 15.69
N CYS A 279 -12.98 0.73 15.70
CA CYS A 279 -14.27 0.14 15.29
C CYS A 279 -14.23 -0.36 13.84
N GLU A 280 -13.63 0.39 12.92
CA GLU A 280 -13.51 -0.08 11.53
C GLU A 280 -12.63 -1.32 11.43
N LEU A 281 -11.50 -1.37 12.17
CA LEU A 281 -10.66 -2.56 12.21
C LEU A 281 -11.42 -3.78 12.74
N GLU A 282 -12.22 -3.62 13.79
CA GLU A 282 -13.08 -4.65 14.34
C GLU A 282 -14.12 -5.14 13.33
N LYS A 283 -14.85 -4.23 12.68
CA LYS A 283 -15.85 -4.60 11.67
C LYS A 283 -15.24 -5.38 10.50
N LEU A 284 -14.05 -4.99 10.05
CA LEU A 284 -13.34 -5.71 8.97
C LEU A 284 -12.78 -7.07 9.44
N SER A 285 -12.36 -7.20 10.69
CA SER A 285 -11.80 -8.46 11.21
C SER A 285 -12.87 -9.47 11.61
N THR A 286 -14.08 -9.03 11.94
CA THR A 286 -15.21 -9.90 12.32
C THR A 286 -16.17 -10.22 11.18
N SER A 287 -16.00 -9.63 9.99
CA SER A 287 -16.86 -9.91 8.84
C SER A 287 -16.16 -10.81 7.82
N LYS A 288 -16.93 -11.68 7.14
CA LYS A 288 -16.39 -12.53 6.08
C LYS A 288 -16.05 -11.75 4.82
N PHE A 289 -16.80 -10.69 4.51
CA PHE A 289 -16.61 -9.92 3.28
C PHE A 289 -16.39 -8.43 3.54
N TYR A 290 -15.72 -7.79 2.59
CA TYR A 290 -15.57 -6.35 2.55
C TYR A 290 -15.89 -5.81 1.16
N LEU A 291 -16.69 -4.75 1.07
CA LEU A 291 -16.92 -4.06 -0.20
C LEU A 291 -15.72 -3.15 -0.53
N ALA A 292 -14.74 -3.70 -1.25
CA ALA A 292 -13.55 -3.00 -1.73
C ALA A 292 -13.86 -2.22 -3.02
N PHE A 293 -14.86 -1.34 -2.98
CA PHE A 293 -15.34 -0.60 -4.14
C PHE A 293 -14.53 0.68 -4.37
N GLU A 294 -13.94 0.77 -5.57
CA GLU A 294 -13.14 1.92 -5.95
C GLU A 294 -13.98 3.10 -6.40
N SER A 295 -13.39 4.29 -6.27
CA SER A 295 -14.08 5.53 -6.61
C SER A 295 -14.44 5.66 -8.08
N THR A 296 -13.74 4.93 -8.93
CA THR A 296 -14.00 4.87 -10.35
C THR A 296 -13.63 3.49 -10.89
N THR A 297 -14.44 3.00 -11.82
CA THR A 297 -14.17 1.75 -12.55
C THR A 297 -13.46 1.98 -13.89
N LEU A 298 -13.31 3.25 -14.29
CA LEU A 298 -12.79 3.64 -15.61
C LEU A 298 -11.26 3.73 -15.64
N ARG A 299 -10.59 3.60 -14.49
CA ARG A 299 -9.16 3.84 -14.36
C ARG A 299 -8.43 2.53 -14.19
N ARG A 300 -7.61 2.21 -15.19
CA ARG A 300 -6.77 1.01 -15.21
C ARG A 300 -5.85 0.99 -13.99
N ASP A 301 -5.70 -0.18 -13.37
CA ASP A 301 -4.78 -0.43 -12.24
C ASP A 301 -5.07 0.36 -10.95
N TYR A 302 -6.16 1.12 -10.88
CA TYR A 302 -6.54 1.85 -9.66
C TYR A 302 -7.14 0.91 -8.63
N ILE A 303 -6.26 0.28 -7.83
CA ILE A 303 -6.60 -0.65 -6.75
C ILE A 303 -5.94 -0.12 -5.48
N THR A 304 -6.74 0.29 -4.51
CA THR A 304 -6.27 1.09 -3.38
C THR A 304 -6.24 0.32 -2.06
N GLU A 305 -5.98 1.02 -0.95
CA GLU A 305 -5.95 0.50 0.42
C GLU A 305 -7.20 -0.34 0.78
N LYS A 306 -8.35 -0.09 0.14
CA LYS A 306 -9.60 -0.84 0.38
C LYS A 306 -9.41 -2.33 0.12
N PHE A 307 -8.80 -2.65 -1.02
CA PHE A 307 -8.51 -4.02 -1.41
C PHE A 307 -7.50 -4.66 -0.46
N TRP A 308 -6.35 -4.01 -0.29
CA TRP A 308 -5.24 -4.57 0.48
C TRP A 308 -5.53 -4.73 1.97
N ARG A 309 -6.24 -3.76 2.55
CA ARG A 309 -6.63 -3.83 3.96
C ARG A 309 -7.57 -4.99 4.24
N SER A 310 -8.53 -5.26 3.34
CA SER A 310 -9.45 -6.40 3.52
C SER A 310 -8.70 -7.74 3.57
N LEU A 311 -7.78 -7.97 2.63
CA LEU A 311 -6.92 -9.15 2.61
C LEU A 311 -6.07 -9.30 3.88
N SER A 312 -5.49 -8.17 4.32
CA SER A 312 -4.65 -8.11 5.52
C SER A 312 -5.44 -8.39 6.80
N LEU A 313 -6.72 -8.00 6.88
CA LEU A 313 -7.60 -8.24 8.02
C LEU A 313 -8.40 -9.54 7.90
N GLY A 314 -8.20 -10.29 6.81
CA GLY A 314 -8.79 -11.61 6.58
C GLY A 314 -10.22 -11.60 6.08
N ALA A 315 -10.77 -10.44 5.70
CA ALA A 315 -12.03 -10.39 4.96
C ALA A 315 -11.78 -10.67 3.48
N ILE A 316 -12.73 -11.31 2.82
CA ILE A 316 -12.70 -11.55 1.37
C ILE A 316 -13.17 -10.25 0.67
N PRO A 317 -12.31 -9.57 -0.12
CA PRO A 317 -12.74 -8.41 -0.89
C PRO A 317 -13.73 -8.78 -1.98
N ILE A 318 -14.88 -8.11 -1.97
CA ILE A 318 -15.78 -8.00 -3.12
C ILE A 318 -15.38 -6.71 -3.85
N VAL A 319 -14.83 -6.85 -5.05
CA VAL A 319 -14.19 -5.74 -5.75
C VAL A 319 -15.06 -5.19 -6.88
N LEU A 320 -15.09 -3.86 -6.97
CA LEU A 320 -15.68 -3.10 -8.08
C LEU A 320 -14.72 -1.97 -8.42
N GLY A 321 -14.02 -2.06 -9.54
CA GLY A 321 -12.92 -1.15 -9.88
C GLY A 321 -12.44 -1.37 -11.31
N PRO A 322 -11.12 -1.45 -11.58
CA PRO A 322 -10.60 -1.75 -12.91
C PRO A 322 -11.02 -3.14 -13.41
N LYS A 323 -10.62 -3.48 -14.64
CA LYS A 323 -10.82 -4.82 -15.20
C LYS A 323 -10.20 -5.90 -14.29
N ARG A 324 -10.81 -7.09 -14.27
CA ARG A 324 -10.35 -8.25 -13.49
C ARG A 324 -8.85 -8.50 -13.60
N GLN A 325 -8.30 -8.40 -14.81
CA GLN A 325 -6.88 -8.64 -15.08
C GLN A 325 -5.95 -7.65 -14.34
N SER A 326 -6.42 -6.47 -13.95
CA SER A 326 -5.65 -5.56 -13.10
C SER A 326 -5.49 -6.11 -11.68
N TYR A 327 -6.51 -6.77 -11.13
CA TYR A 327 -6.43 -7.43 -9.83
C TYR A 327 -5.56 -8.68 -9.91
N GLU A 328 -5.77 -9.55 -10.90
CA GLU A 328 -5.03 -10.81 -11.06
C GLU A 328 -3.51 -10.61 -11.21
N ARG A 329 -3.06 -9.44 -11.69
CA ARG A 329 -1.64 -9.10 -11.81
C ARG A 329 -0.95 -8.87 -10.46
N ILE A 330 -1.68 -8.47 -9.42
CA ILE A 330 -1.09 -7.98 -8.16
C ILE A 330 -1.63 -8.70 -6.92
N ALA A 331 -2.84 -9.22 -6.99
CA ALA A 331 -3.49 -9.94 -5.91
C ALA A 331 -2.84 -11.32 -5.69
N PRO A 332 -2.88 -11.85 -4.46
CA PRO A 332 -2.67 -13.28 -4.26
C PRO A 332 -3.68 -14.10 -5.08
N PRO A 333 -3.33 -15.33 -5.48
CA PRO A 333 -4.21 -16.16 -6.30
C PRO A 333 -5.53 -16.45 -5.55
N ASN A 334 -6.65 -16.40 -6.29
CA ASN A 334 -7.99 -16.71 -5.78
C ASN A 334 -8.36 -15.95 -4.48
N SER A 335 -7.95 -14.69 -4.33
CA SER A 335 -8.12 -13.95 -3.08
C SER A 335 -9.31 -12.98 -3.04
N PHE A 336 -10.11 -12.89 -4.10
CA PHE A 336 -11.13 -11.86 -4.23
C PHE A 336 -12.32 -12.30 -5.10
N ILE A 337 -13.45 -11.63 -4.91
CA ILE A 337 -14.67 -11.82 -5.69
C ILE A 337 -14.82 -10.61 -6.61
N TYR A 338 -14.74 -10.81 -7.93
CA TYR A 338 -14.96 -9.74 -8.90
C TYR A 338 -16.45 -9.52 -9.11
N ALA A 339 -16.97 -8.40 -8.63
CA ALA A 339 -18.43 -8.18 -8.57
C ALA A 339 -19.09 -8.16 -9.96
N GLN A 340 -18.32 -7.83 -11.01
CA GLN A 340 -18.83 -7.77 -12.39
C GLN A 340 -18.73 -9.10 -13.15
N ASP A 341 -18.32 -10.21 -12.51
CA ASP A 341 -18.42 -11.55 -13.12
C ASP A 341 -19.87 -12.07 -13.20
N TYR A 342 -20.76 -11.50 -12.40
CA TYR A 342 -22.11 -12.01 -12.20
C TYR A 342 -23.10 -11.27 -13.09
N SER A 343 -24.05 -12.01 -13.66
CA SER A 343 -25.12 -11.49 -14.51
C SER A 343 -26.05 -10.51 -13.80
N ASP A 344 -26.25 -10.73 -12.49
CA ASP A 344 -27.20 -10.00 -11.67
C ASP A 344 -26.82 -10.08 -10.17
N PHE A 345 -27.46 -9.25 -9.36
CA PHE A 345 -27.20 -9.14 -7.92
C PHE A 345 -27.68 -10.34 -7.11
N ILE A 346 -28.68 -11.09 -7.61
CA ILE A 346 -29.20 -12.29 -6.95
C ILE A 346 -28.16 -13.42 -7.07
N THR A 347 -27.58 -13.59 -8.25
CA THR A 347 -26.54 -14.60 -8.52
C THR A 347 -25.27 -14.28 -7.75
N LEU A 348 -24.86 -13.01 -7.67
CA LEU A 348 -23.77 -12.60 -6.78
C LEU A 348 -24.11 -12.91 -5.32
N ALA A 349 -25.28 -12.52 -4.82
CA ALA A 349 -25.68 -12.77 -3.43
C ALA A 349 -25.75 -14.27 -3.09
N LYS A 350 -26.24 -15.11 -4.01
CA LYS A 350 -26.22 -16.57 -3.87
C LYS A 350 -24.80 -17.10 -3.71
N HIS A 351 -23.85 -16.64 -4.55
CA HIS A 351 -22.44 -17.01 -4.41
C HIS A 351 -21.85 -16.55 -3.07
N LEU A 352 -22.14 -15.32 -2.64
CA LEU A 352 -21.67 -14.81 -1.34
C LEU A 352 -22.21 -15.65 -0.18
N ASN A 353 -23.49 -16.01 -0.21
CA ASN A 353 -24.10 -16.85 0.82
C ASN A 353 -23.52 -18.26 0.85
N ASP A 354 -23.28 -18.85 -0.33
CA ASP A 354 -22.65 -20.15 -0.48
C ASP A 354 -21.20 -20.15 0.06
N VAL A 355 -20.41 -19.10 -0.25
CA VAL A 355 -19.08 -18.94 0.35
C VAL A 355 -19.15 -18.72 1.87
N ALA A 356 -20.14 -17.97 2.37
CA ALA A 356 -20.31 -17.73 3.80
C ALA A 356 -20.71 -18.99 4.57
N THR A 357 -21.49 -19.89 3.98
CA THR A 357 -22.07 -21.08 4.63
C THR A 357 -21.37 -22.38 4.26
N ASN A 358 -20.33 -22.32 3.42
CA ASN A 358 -19.51 -23.47 3.05
C ASN A 358 -18.04 -23.23 3.43
N ARG A 359 -17.58 -23.96 4.45
CA ARG A 359 -16.20 -23.89 4.96
C ARG A 359 -15.15 -24.10 3.87
N GLN A 360 -15.33 -25.08 2.98
CA GLN A 360 -14.36 -25.39 1.94
C GLN A 360 -14.27 -24.27 0.90
N LYS A 361 -15.40 -23.64 0.55
CA LYS A 361 -15.40 -22.48 -0.37
C LYS A 361 -14.77 -21.25 0.29
N TYR A 362 -15.06 -21.00 1.56
CA TYR A 362 -14.40 -19.96 2.35
C TYR A 362 -12.88 -20.15 2.40
N GLU A 363 -12.43 -21.39 2.62
CA GLU A 363 -11.01 -21.76 2.66
C GLU A 363 -10.30 -21.50 1.34
N LYS A 364 -10.94 -21.81 0.21
CA LYS A 364 -10.36 -21.55 -1.13
C LYS A 364 -9.98 -20.07 -1.32
N TYR A 365 -10.74 -19.14 -0.75
CA TYR A 365 -10.42 -17.70 -0.81
C TYR A 365 -9.26 -17.26 0.10
N HIS A 366 -8.77 -18.17 0.94
CA HIS A 366 -7.72 -17.92 1.94
C HIS A 366 -6.48 -18.80 1.77
N ALA A 367 -6.55 -19.84 0.93
CA ALA A 367 -5.45 -20.78 0.68
C ALA A 367 -4.13 -20.09 0.28
N TRP A 368 -4.21 -18.94 -0.39
CA TRP A 368 -3.04 -18.12 -0.72
C TRP A 368 -2.23 -17.71 0.52
N LYS A 369 -2.82 -17.60 1.72
CA LYS A 369 -2.12 -17.20 2.95
C LYS A 369 -1.00 -18.18 3.34
N ILE A 370 -1.05 -19.42 2.86
CA ILE A 370 -0.02 -20.43 3.05
C ILE A 370 1.31 -19.96 2.47
N ASN A 371 1.30 -19.47 1.23
CA ASN A 371 2.50 -19.13 0.47
C ASN A 371 2.73 -17.63 0.32
N TYR A 372 1.72 -16.81 0.61
CA TYR A 372 1.75 -15.38 0.36
C TYR A 372 1.34 -14.57 1.58
N GLU A 373 1.84 -13.35 1.64
CA GLU A 373 1.38 -12.31 2.56
C GLU A 373 1.11 -11.01 1.81
N THR A 374 0.25 -10.17 2.38
CA THR A 374 -0.08 -8.85 1.83
C THR A 374 0.31 -7.77 2.83
N ARG A 375 0.92 -6.69 2.34
CA ARG A 375 1.24 -5.50 3.13
C ARG A 375 0.62 -4.27 2.51
N TYR A 376 0.15 -3.33 3.34
CA TYR A 376 -0.55 -2.13 2.87
C TYR A 376 -0.27 -0.87 3.70
N LEU A 377 0.31 -1.02 4.90
CA LEU A 377 0.63 0.11 5.74
C LEU A 377 1.76 0.91 5.09
N SER A 378 1.68 2.23 5.14
CA SER A 378 2.67 3.12 4.54
C SER A 378 4.11 2.76 4.91
N ARG A 379 4.36 2.39 6.18
CA ARG A 379 5.68 1.97 6.66
C ARG A 379 6.26 0.73 5.95
N ASP A 380 5.40 -0.13 5.42
CA ASP A 380 5.81 -1.38 4.76
C ASP A 380 5.94 -1.19 3.23
N VAL A 381 5.11 -0.31 2.66
CA VAL A 381 4.96 -0.16 1.20
C VAL A 381 5.75 1.03 0.63
N GLU A 382 5.85 2.14 1.38
CA GLU A 382 6.62 3.32 0.95
C GLU A 382 8.11 2.97 0.72
N PRO A 383 8.81 2.23 1.61
CA PRO A 383 10.19 1.82 1.37
C PRO A 383 10.41 1.10 0.03
N ILE A 384 9.50 0.21 -0.36
CA ILE A 384 9.55 -0.53 -1.63
C ILE A 384 9.43 0.44 -2.81
N ARG A 385 8.49 1.38 -2.71
CA ARG A 385 8.24 2.38 -3.75
C ARG A 385 9.43 3.34 -3.94
N PHE A 386 10.04 3.78 -2.84
CA PHE A 386 11.24 4.63 -2.87
C PHE A 386 12.50 3.84 -3.27
N CYS A 387 12.56 2.56 -2.95
CA CYS A 387 13.58 1.67 -3.49
C CYS A 387 13.47 1.54 -5.01
N GLU A 388 12.26 1.43 -5.57
CA GLU A 388 12.07 1.44 -7.02
C GLU A 388 12.63 2.73 -7.64
N LEU A 389 12.31 3.89 -7.05
CA LEU A 389 12.85 5.17 -7.51
C LEU A 389 14.38 5.16 -7.51
N CYS A 390 15.00 4.74 -6.41
CA CYS A 390 16.45 4.68 -6.30
C CYS A 390 17.07 3.69 -7.31
N TYR A 391 16.45 2.53 -7.48
CA TYR A 391 16.85 1.53 -8.46
C TYR A 391 16.84 2.12 -9.87
N ARG A 392 15.78 2.83 -10.25
CA ARG A 392 15.65 3.42 -11.58
C ARG A 392 16.62 4.55 -11.82
N LEU A 393 16.94 5.36 -10.81
CA LEU A 393 17.96 6.40 -10.93
C LEU A 393 19.34 5.81 -11.22
N ASN A 394 19.67 4.65 -10.65
CA ASN A 394 20.94 3.96 -10.88
C ASN A 394 20.99 3.15 -12.18
N LYS A 395 19.85 2.57 -12.59
CA LYS A 395 19.77 1.69 -13.77
C LYS A 395 19.43 2.41 -15.07
N ASN A 396 18.89 3.62 -15.02
CA ASN A 396 18.79 4.47 -16.22
C ASN A 396 20.19 4.95 -16.61
N LYS A 397 20.97 4.06 -17.24
CA LYS A 397 22.16 4.40 -18.00
C LYS A 397 21.81 4.83 -19.43
N ASP A 398 20.63 4.45 -19.92
CA ASP A 398 20.16 4.70 -21.28
C ASP A 398 18.70 5.21 -21.33
N ARG A 399 18.55 6.53 -21.40
CA ARG A 399 17.53 7.19 -22.24
C ARG A 399 18.22 8.37 -22.94
N ILE A 400 19.29 8.05 -23.67
CA ILE A 400 19.88 8.90 -24.71
C ILE A 400 18.88 9.02 -25.86
#